data_AF-A0A2T2XEQ2-F1
#
_entry.id   AF-A0A2T2XEQ2-F1
#
_cell.length_a   1.000
_cell.length_b   1.000
_cell.length_c   1.000
_cell.angle_alpha   90.00
_cell.angle_beta   90.00
_cell.angle_gamma   90.00
#
_symmetry.space_group_name_H-M   'P 1'
#
loop_
_entity.id
_entity.type
_entity.pdbx_description
1 polymer ?
#
loop_
_entity_poly.entity_id
_entity_poly.type
_entity_poly.pdbx_seq_one_letter_code
_entity_poly.pdbx_strand_id
1 'polypeptide(L)'
;MVRLQGDDLSVALFDSTYAPYVALGSRILTQGNSGTDVAVIQALYNVMVNTMNPPQGAMGTPVAITGVFDRRTAQAITHIQSYFGIPATGIVDTDTYFLMGQGVDSNTTYRGPAYGSRQLQQGKSGGDVTILQNRLSCFRYASIIGHPANGVFDSATANAVLAFKQDAESNGDIGFPSNSIAGFGFYDATWIYTFMGGRTLFTGRNGFDVVFLQNLMEQLGYYTGWITGYFDRATQLAVEAFQSSQGITVDGIVGPTTFYRFGLQNPIGAPKPLKMAWPMVSPRSPLPPITECSTLLSPTSLAPSAYGGVIVISANPGHCSLDVIGNQLPDPASYGASYTTYSFLITNPTGIVIYSSPMREIPTRNGSWSGHLDGIDFPSFKNSSIDVMATNSSGACGPIALTGLGCTPGSTGCANGVDNNENMTDIANCLKSSGYLFAARYLGGPCYIFTPLTVDEARSLSNAGLLLVSIYVGANTVSAFTCGTQTLSQGMSDGEAAVSLATTVSQPVGSAIYLDLQPNQISTQETWLSYVRGWVTAVTAGNYKPGVYSSKTQLSIIYAQSWGANNLLYWLTSSLASDTIVPAPCPSSHLSFANLWQYVLEINVCGQTGVDVDSAQNTLGMWSLP
;
A
#
# COMPACT_ATOMS: atom_id res chain seq x y z
N MET A 1 -32.37 8.43 -13.34
CA MET A 1 -31.64 8.40 -12.05
C MET A 1 -30.21 8.13 -12.41
N VAL A 2 -29.25 8.96 -11.98
CA VAL A 2 -27.83 8.73 -12.18
C VAL A 2 -27.47 7.40 -11.52
N ARG A 3 -27.67 6.32 -12.25
CA ARG A 3 -27.10 5.03 -11.98
C ARG A 3 -25.74 5.16 -12.61
N LEU A 4 -24.71 5.26 -11.79
CA LEU A 4 -23.42 4.75 -12.19
C LEU A 4 -23.67 3.24 -12.43
N GLN A 5 -24.04 2.87 -13.66
CA GLN A 5 -24.15 1.47 -14.06
C GLN A 5 -22.72 0.96 -14.10
N GLY A 6 -22.34 0.32 -13.01
CA GLY A 6 -21.08 -0.38 -12.87
C GLY A 6 -21.08 -0.98 -11.49
N ASP A 7 -21.33 -2.30 -11.42
CA ASP A 7 -21.13 -3.10 -10.21
C ASP A 7 -19.62 -3.18 -9.80
N ASP A 8 -18.78 -2.26 -10.32
CA ASP A 8 -17.32 -2.33 -10.38
C ASP A 8 -16.60 -1.18 -9.64
N LEU A 9 -17.32 -0.22 -9.06
CA LEU A 9 -16.72 0.79 -8.15
C LEU A 9 -16.63 0.26 -6.71
N SER A 10 -16.38 -1.04 -6.55
CA SER A 10 -16.48 -1.78 -5.29
C SER A 10 -15.29 -1.62 -4.33
N VAL A 11 -14.39 -0.68 -4.60
CA VAL A 11 -13.17 -0.45 -3.83
C VAL A 11 -13.47 0.53 -2.70
N ALA A 12 -13.20 0.13 -1.46
CA ALA A 12 -13.31 1.00 -0.31
C ALA A 12 -12.32 2.16 -0.43
N LEU A 13 -12.80 3.31 -0.91
CA LEU A 13 -11.93 4.41 -1.33
C LEU A 13 -11.12 5.06 -0.20
N PHE A 14 -11.45 4.82 1.09
CA PHE A 14 -10.85 5.59 2.18
C PHE A 14 -10.67 4.82 3.50
N ASP A 15 -10.49 3.50 3.52
CA ASP A 15 -10.30 2.84 4.83
C ASP A 15 -9.01 3.37 5.50
N SER A 16 -8.94 3.26 6.83
CA SER A 16 -7.74 3.53 7.65
C SER A 16 -6.39 2.99 7.15
N THR A 17 -6.36 2.12 6.14
CA THR A 17 -5.18 1.58 5.44
C THR A 17 -4.69 2.43 4.25
N TYR A 18 -5.42 3.46 3.80
CA TYR A 18 -5.01 4.32 2.68
C TYR A 18 -3.99 5.41 3.06
N ALA A 19 -3.19 5.82 2.05
CA ALA A 19 -2.26 6.95 2.05
C ALA A 19 -2.87 8.25 2.66
N PRO A 20 -2.05 9.19 3.17
CA PRO A 20 -2.55 10.38 3.86
C PRO A 20 -3.60 11.13 3.04
N TYR A 21 -4.63 11.67 3.71
CA TYR A 21 -5.59 12.56 3.08
C TYR A 21 -4.86 13.75 2.45
N VAL A 22 -5.01 13.91 1.13
CA VAL A 22 -4.55 15.05 0.35
C VAL A 22 -5.75 15.61 -0.40
N ALA A 23 -6.01 16.91 -0.23
CA ALA A 23 -7.16 17.56 -0.85
C ALA A 23 -6.99 17.65 -2.37
N LEU A 24 -8.01 17.26 -3.13
CA LEU A 24 -7.98 17.38 -4.59
C LEU A 24 -7.70 18.83 -5.03
N GLY A 25 -6.63 19.03 -5.81
CA GLY A 25 -6.22 20.34 -6.28
C GLY A 25 -5.22 21.07 -5.36
N SER A 26 -4.73 20.44 -4.29
CA SER A 26 -3.73 21.06 -3.41
C SER A 26 -2.28 20.98 -3.90
N ARG A 27 -2.02 20.24 -4.98
CA ARG A 27 -0.69 20.06 -5.59
C ARG A 27 -0.86 19.64 -7.05
N ILE A 28 0.18 19.80 -7.87
CA ILE A 28 0.22 19.18 -9.20
C ILE A 28 0.40 17.67 -9.03
N LEU A 29 -0.35 16.85 -9.78
CA LEU A 29 -0.16 15.39 -9.80
C LEU A 29 0.68 14.95 -10.98
N THR A 30 1.80 14.32 -10.68
CA THR A 30 2.69 13.68 -11.64
C THR A 30 2.87 12.21 -11.28
N GLN A 31 3.47 11.45 -12.18
CA GLN A 31 3.82 10.06 -11.90
C GLN A 31 4.62 9.94 -10.58
N GLY A 32 4.24 9.00 -9.72
CA GLY A 32 4.81 8.80 -8.39
C GLY A 32 4.10 9.55 -7.24
N ASN A 33 3.16 10.46 -7.53
CA ASN A 33 2.32 11.01 -6.47
C ASN A 33 1.31 9.98 -5.98
N SER A 34 1.09 9.91 -4.66
CA SER A 34 0.09 9.03 -4.05
C SER A 34 -0.74 9.78 -3.01
N GLY A 35 -2.02 9.41 -2.87
CA GLY A 35 -2.96 10.08 -1.97
C GLY A 35 -4.41 9.98 -2.43
N THR A 36 -5.30 10.47 -1.57
CA THR A 36 -6.75 10.52 -1.82
C THR A 36 -7.12 11.37 -3.04
N ASP A 37 -6.35 12.43 -3.32
CA ASP A 37 -6.47 13.27 -4.51
C ASP A 37 -6.25 12.48 -5.82
N VAL A 38 -5.30 11.55 -5.84
CA VAL A 38 -5.06 10.67 -6.98
C VAL A 38 -6.19 9.66 -7.15
N ALA A 39 -6.64 9.02 -6.07
CA ALA A 39 -7.75 8.07 -6.11
C ALA A 39 -9.03 8.74 -6.66
N VAL A 40 -9.30 9.97 -6.23
CA VAL A 40 -10.39 10.78 -6.77
C VAL A 40 -10.19 11.01 -8.27
N ILE A 41 -9.02 11.41 -8.74
CA ILE A 41 -8.77 11.59 -10.19
C ILE A 41 -9.01 10.31 -11.00
N GLN A 42 -8.53 9.16 -10.52
CA GLN A 42 -8.75 7.86 -11.17
C GLN A 42 -10.25 7.53 -11.25
N ALA A 43 -10.99 7.78 -10.15
CA ALA A 43 -12.43 7.60 -10.11
C ALA A 43 -13.17 8.54 -11.09
N LEU A 44 -12.81 9.83 -11.13
CA LEU A 44 -13.38 10.81 -12.06
C LEU A 44 -13.15 10.40 -13.52
N TYR A 45 -11.94 9.94 -13.85
CA TYR A 45 -11.61 9.42 -15.18
C TYR A 45 -12.49 8.22 -15.55
N ASN A 46 -12.62 7.22 -14.66
CA ASN A 46 -13.44 6.05 -14.91
C ASN A 46 -14.92 6.42 -15.14
N VAL A 47 -15.45 7.37 -14.35
CA VAL A 47 -16.81 7.88 -14.53
C VAL A 47 -16.97 8.51 -15.92
N MET A 48 -15.99 9.31 -16.38
CA MET A 48 -16.04 9.92 -17.71
C MET A 48 -16.02 8.87 -18.82
N VAL A 49 -15.09 7.91 -18.76
CA VAL A 49 -14.98 6.85 -19.77
C VAL A 49 -16.26 6.02 -19.86
N ASN A 50 -16.92 5.74 -18.74
CA ASN A 50 -18.13 4.93 -18.71
C ASN A 50 -19.40 5.70 -19.09
N THR A 51 -19.40 7.03 -18.96
CA THR A 51 -20.61 7.86 -19.19
C THR A 51 -20.63 8.50 -20.56
N MET A 52 -19.46 8.79 -21.15
CA MET A 52 -19.37 9.59 -22.36
C MET A 52 -19.60 8.77 -23.64
N ASN A 53 -20.11 9.47 -24.66
CA ASN A 53 -20.28 8.97 -26.03
C ASN A 53 -19.40 9.81 -26.97
N PRO A 54 -18.05 9.68 -26.91
CA PRO A 54 -17.15 10.59 -27.59
C PRO A 54 -17.19 10.39 -29.13
N PRO A 55 -17.55 11.44 -29.90
CA PRO A 55 -17.64 11.36 -31.36
C PRO A 55 -16.31 11.10 -32.07
N GLN A 56 -15.20 11.37 -31.38
CA GLN A 56 -13.84 11.34 -31.91
C GLN A 56 -13.09 10.03 -31.60
N GLY A 57 -13.78 9.04 -31.01
CA GLY A 57 -13.21 7.76 -30.57
C GLY A 57 -13.09 7.63 -29.05
N ALA A 58 -12.86 6.41 -28.56
CA ALA A 58 -12.78 6.14 -27.13
C ALA A 58 -11.58 6.85 -26.46
N MET A 59 -11.79 7.44 -25.28
CA MET A 59 -10.75 8.13 -24.50
C MET A 59 -9.82 7.18 -23.71
N GLY A 60 -9.80 5.90 -24.08
CA GLY A 60 -9.13 4.82 -23.34
C GLY A 60 -10.10 3.92 -22.57
N THR A 61 -9.54 3.09 -21.70
CA THR A 61 -10.29 2.17 -20.82
C THR A 61 -10.20 2.64 -19.37
N PRO A 62 -11.12 2.21 -18.48
CA PRO A 62 -11.00 2.46 -17.05
C PRO A 62 -9.65 2.02 -16.48
N VAL A 63 -9.16 2.75 -15.46
CA VAL A 63 -7.94 2.45 -14.69
C VAL A 63 -8.30 1.95 -13.30
N ALA A 64 -7.42 1.19 -12.66
CA ALA A 64 -7.59 0.83 -11.26
C ALA A 64 -7.55 2.08 -10.38
N ILE A 65 -8.40 2.14 -9.35
CA ILE A 65 -8.38 3.20 -8.35
C ILE A 65 -7.42 2.76 -7.24
N THR A 66 -6.14 3.08 -7.40
CA THR A 66 -5.05 2.66 -6.51
C THR A 66 -4.64 3.76 -5.54
N GLY A 67 -5.02 5.02 -5.81
CA GLY A 67 -4.48 6.17 -5.10
C GLY A 67 -3.02 6.45 -5.41
N VAL A 68 -2.44 5.79 -6.42
CA VAL A 68 -1.06 6.00 -6.90
C VAL A 68 -1.11 6.46 -8.35
N PHE A 69 -0.47 7.59 -8.64
CA PHE A 69 -0.45 8.20 -9.96
C PHE A 69 0.61 7.47 -10.76
N ASP A 70 0.24 6.30 -11.27
CA ASP A 70 1.11 5.42 -12.04
C ASP A 70 1.14 5.81 -13.52
N ARG A 71 1.91 5.07 -14.34
CA ARG A 71 1.98 5.33 -15.79
C ARG A 71 0.62 5.14 -16.47
N ARG A 72 -0.25 4.25 -15.98
CA ARG A 72 -1.60 4.06 -16.52
C ARG A 72 -2.48 5.27 -16.23
N THR A 73 -2.39 5.84 -15.04
CA THR A 73 -3.06 7.08 -14.65
C THR A 73 -2.53 8.25 -15.47
N ALA A 74 -1.20 8.37 -15.64
CA ALA A 74 -0.60 9.38 -16.51
C ALA A 74 -1.11 9.26 -17.96
N GLN A 75 -1.20 8.04 -18.50
CA GLN A 75 -1.73 7.79 -19.85
C GLN A 75 -3.25 8.09 -19.94
N ALA A 76 -4.03 7.75 -18.92
CA ALA A 76 -5.43 8.13 -18.84
C ALA A 76 -5.58 9.66 -18.87
N ILE A 77 -4.70 10.37 -18.17
CA ILE A 77 -4.65 11.83 -18.19
C ILE A 77 -4.21 12.38 -19.56
N THR A 78 -3.24 11.79 -20.26
CA THR A 78 -2.90 12.24 -21.62
C THR A 78 -4.07 12.07 -22.58
N HIS A 79 -4.83 10.98 -22.48
CA HIS A 79 -6.00 10.76 -23.33
C HIS A 79 -7.08 11.81 -23.10
N ILE A 80 -7.38 12.11 -21.83
CA ILE A 80 -8.42 13.09 -21.51
C ILE A 80 -8.00 14.51 -21.89
N GLN A 81 -6.74 14.87 -21.65
CA GLN A 81 -6.17 16.14 -22.06
C GLN A 81 -6.25 16.32 -23.58
N SER A 82 -5.83 15.28 -24.33
CA SER A 82 -5.92 15.27 -25.79
C SER A 82 -7.36 15.44 -26.28
N TYR A 83 -8.30 14.71 -25.67
CA TYR A 83 -9.70 14.76 -26.04
C TYR A 83 -10.31 16.16 -25.84
N PHE A 84 -9.97 16.83 -24.75
CA PHE A 84 -10.47 18.18 -24.44
C PHE A 84 -9.62 19.32 -25.03
N GLY A 85 -8.58 18.99 -25.80
CA GLY A 85 -7.75 19.96 -26.52
C GLY A 85 -6.83 20.78 -25.63
N ILE A 86 -6.46 20.27 -24.45
CA ILE A 86 -5.40 20.85 -23.61
C ILE A 86 -4.09 20.07 -23.77
N PRO A 87 -2.92 20.63 -23.42
CA PRO A 87 -1.64 19.94 -23.57
C PRO A 87 -1.66 18.55 -22.90
N ALA A 88 -1.36 17.51 -23.68
CA ALA A 88 -1.36 16.12 -23.24
C ALA A 88 -0.08 15.75 -22.49
N THR A 89 0.15 16.41 -21.36
CA THR A 89 1.35 16.28 -20.52
C THR A 89 1.36 14.99 -19.69
N GLY A 90 0.19 14.40 -19.44
CA GLY A 90 0.03 13.27 -18.51
C GLY A 90 0.14 13.68 -17.04
N ILE A 91 0.12 14.99 -16.78
CA ILE A 91 0.24 15.62 -15.46
C ILE A 91 -1.07 16.31 -15.13
N VAL A 92 -1.57 16.19 -13.90
CA VAL A 92 -2.74 16.96 -13.43
C VAL A 92 -2.25 18.27 -12.85
N ASP A 93 -2.19 19.28 -13.70
CA ASP A 93 -1.90 20.67 -13.35
C ASP A 93 -3.17 21.51 -13.20
N THR A 94 -3.02 22.83 -13.05
CA THR A 94 -4.13 23.78 -12.89
C THR A 94 -5.20 23.65 -13.99
N ASP A 95 -4.79 23.49 -15.25
CA ASP A 95 -5.72 23.38 -16.38
C ASP A 95 -6.47 22.04 -16.33
N THR A 96 -5.76 20.96 -15.99
CA THR A 96 -6.35 19.63 -15.85
C THR A 96 -7.30 19.57 -14.65
N TYR A 97 -6.96 20.17 -13.50
CA TYR A 97 -7.90 20.31 -12.38
C TYR A 97 -9.14 21.09 -12.76
N PHE A 98 -8.94 22.19 -13.49
CA PHE A 98 -10.05 23.03 -13.91
C PHE A 98 -10.98 22.27 -14.88
N LEU A 99 -10.44 21.43 -15.76
CA LEU A 99 -11.19 20.48 -16.59
C LEU A 99 -12.00 19.47 -15.74
N MET A 100 -11.44 19.00 -14.62
CA MET A 100 -12.15 18.13 -13.66
C MET A 100 -13.21 18.87 -12.82
N GLY A 101 -13.37 20.18 -13.02
CA GLY A 101 -14.32 21.01 -12.26
C GLY A 101 -13.76 21.56 -10.96
N GLN A 102 -12.43 21.51 -10.75
CA GLN A 102 -11.73 22.07 -9.60
C GLN A 102 -10.95 23.33 -9.95
N GLY A 103 -11.38 24.47 -9.44
CA GLY A 103 -10.57 25.69 -9.50
C GLY A 103 -9.52 25.69 -8.40
N VAL A 104 -8.25 25.87 -8.77
CA VAL A 104 -7.11 26.00 -7.85
C VAL A 104 -6.45 27.38 -7.99
N ASP A 105 -5.70 27.81 -6.97
CA ASP A 105 -4.98 29.09 -6.94
C ASP A 105 -5.85 30.32 -7.29
N SER A 106 -5.39 31.17 -8.20
CA SER A 106 -6.13 32.35 -8.68
C SER A 106 -7.34 32.01 -9.56
N ASN A 107 -7.51 30.73 -9.93
CA ASN A 107 -8.57 30.26 -10.84
C ASN A 107 -9.80 29.74 -10.09
N THR A 108 -9.96 30.04 -8.79
CA THR A 108 -11.18 29.71 -8.05
C THR A 108 -12.38 30.50 -8.57
N THR A 109 -13.36 29.81 -9.17
CA THR A 109 -14.53 30.41 -9.84
C THR A 109 -15.28 31.42 -8.97
N TYR A 110 -15.46 31.09 -7.69
CA TYR A 110 -16.26 31.88 -6.75
C TYR A 110 -15.41 32.73 -5.80
N ARG A 111 -14.10 32.84 -6.05
CA ARG A 111 -13.09 33.55 -5.24
C ARG A 111 -12.95 33.00 -3.81
N GLY A 112 -11.79 33.19 -3.20
CA GLY A 112 -11.50 32.69 -1.85
C GLY A 112 -10.80 31.33 -1.86
N PRO A 113 -10.83 30.59 -0.74
CA PRO A 113 -10.05 29.35 -0.59
C PRO A 113 -10.45 28.28 -1.62
N ALA A 114 -9.48 27.46 -2.03
CA ALA A 114 -9.76 26.31 -2.87
C ALA A 114 -10.67 25.32 -2.13
N TYR A 115 -11.60 24.70 -2.85
CA TYR A 115 -12.52 23.74 -2.26
C TYR A 115 -11.74 22.53 -1.71
N GLY A 116 -11.95 22.17 -0.45
CA GLY A 116 -11.19 21.11 0.24
C GLY A 116 -9.97 21.57 1.01
N SER A 117 -9.53 22.83 0.86
CA SER A 117 -8.31 23.34 1.52
C SER A 117 -8.46 23.61 3.02
N ARG A 118 -9.68 23.54 3.56
CA ARG A 118 -9.98 23.73 4.99
C ARG A 118 -11.28 23.03 5.38
N GLN A 119 -11.44 22.74 6.67
CA GLN A 119 -12.72 22.26 7.19
C GLN A 119 -13.76 23.39 7.21
N LEU A 120 -14.97 23.07 6.78
CA LEU A 120 -16.11 23.98 6.76
C LEU A 120 -17.12 23.59 7.83
N GLN A 121 -17.56 24.59 8.58
CA GLN A 121 -18.54 24.48 9.65
C GLN A 121 -19.33 25.79 9.73
N GLN A 122 -20.40 25.80 10.53
CA GLN A 122 -21.27 26.96 10.68
C GLN A 122 -20.48 28.24 11.00
N GLY A 123 -20.79 29.32 10.28
CA GLY A 123 -20.13 30.63 10.40
C GLY A 123 -18.94 30.84 9.45
N LYS A 124 -18.48 29.81 8.73
CA LYS A 124 -17.50 29.98 7.64
C LYS A 124 -18.16 30.58 6.40
N SER A 125 -17.40 31.35 5.62
CA SER A 125 -17.83 31.91 4.34
C SER A 125 -16.70 31.93 3.31
N GLY A 126 -17.05 31.95 2.03
CA GLY A 126 -16.11 31.96 0.91
C GLY A 126 -16.61 31.17 -0.30
N GLY A 127 -15.87 31.20 -1.40
CA GLY A 127 -16.20 30.45 -2.61
C GLY A 127 -16.16 28.93 -2.44
N ASP A 128 -15.36 28.42 -1.50
CA ASP A 128 -15.40 27.00 -1.09
C ASP A 128 -16.76 26.60 -0.49
N VAL A 129 -17.40 27.51 0.26
CA VAL A 129 -18.77 27.32 0.75
C VAL A 129 -19.79 27.41 -0.40
N THR A 130 -19.61 28.33 -1.34
CA THR A 130 -20.47 28.41 -2.54
C THR A 130 -20.40 27.11 -3.34
N ILE A 131 -19.20 26.54 -3.53
CA ILE A 131 -18.99 25.27 -4.21
C ILE A 131 -19.68 24.13 -3.46
N LEU A 132 -19.54 24.07 -2.13
CA LEU A 132 -20.24 23.08 -1.31
C LEU A 132 -21.76 23.14 -1.52
N GLN A 133 -22.33 24.34 -1.41
CA GLN A 133 -23.76 24.55 -1.55
C GLN A 133 -24.25 24.20 -2.95
N ASN A 134 -23.52 24.58 -4.01
CA ASN A 134 -23.86 24.21 -5.39
C ASN A 134 -23.84 22.70 -5.59
N ARG A 135 -22.81 22.02 -5.08
CA ARG A 135 -22.65 20.56 -5.13
C ARG A 135 -23.82 19.82 -4.49
N LEU A 136 -24.14 20.18 -3.25
CA LEU A 136 -25.29 19.62 -2.52
C LEU A 136 -26.61 19.96 -3.21
N SER A 137 -26.70 21.16 -3.78
CA SER A 137 -27.89 21.65 -4.49
C SER A 137 -28.17 20.93 -5.81
N CYS A 138 -27.26 20.10 -6.33
CA CYS A 138 -27.55 19.27 -7.52
C CYS A 138 -28.43 18.05 -7.18
N PHE A 139 -28.70 17.80 -5.90
CA PHE A 139 -29.46 16.67 -5.36
C PHE A 139 -30.57 17.15 -4.42
N ARG A 140 -31.26 16.22 -3.75
CA ARG A 140 -32.37 16.52 -2.83
C ARG A 140 -32.03 17.54 -1.73
N TYR A 141 -30.76 17.72 -1.41
CA TYR A 141 -30.29 18.65 -0.38
C TYR A 141 -30.57 20.12 -0.72
N ALA A 142 -30.86 20.45 -2.00
CA ALA A 142 -31.38 21.77 -2.37
C ALA A 142 -32.62 22.14 -1.54
N SER A 143 -33.54 21.20 -1.30
CA SER A 143 -34.73 21.46 -0.49
C SER A 143 -34.42 21.78 0.97
N ILE A 144 -33.31 21.25 1.49
CA ILE A 144 -32.84 21.49 2.87
C ILE A 144 -32.11 22.83 2.98
N ILE A 145 -31.28 23.18 1.99
CA ILE A 145 -30.59 24.47 1.92
C ILE A 145 -31.61 25.61 1.74
N GLY A 146 -32.63 25.39 0.90
CA GLY A 146 -33.75 26.33 0.77
C GLY A 146 -33.46 27.59 -0.04
N HIS A 147 -32.23 27.77 -0.54
CA HIS A 147 -31.86 28.91 -1.39
C HIS A 147 -30.67 28.58 -2.33
N PRO A 148 -30.45 29.38 -3.39
CA PRO A 148 -29.22 29.34 -4.17
C PRO A 148 -27.97 29.59 -3.31
N ALA A 149 -26.82 29.02 -3.70
CA ALA A 149 -25.58 29.18 -2.95
C ALA A 149 -25.24 30.66 -2.73
N ASN A 150 -25.01 31.03 -1.46
CA ASN A 150 -24.71 32.39 -1.02
C ASN A 150 -23.29 32.51 -0.43
N GLY A 151 -22.56 31.40 -0.34
CA GLY A 151 -21.19 31.38 0.19
C GLY A 151 -21.10 31.52 1.70
N VAL A 152 -22.19 31.30 2.44
CA VAL A 152 -22.24 31.32 3.91
C VAL A 152 -22.67 29.95 4.43
N PHE A 153 -21.85 29.36 5.29
CA PHE A 153 -22.14 28.06 5.90
C PHE A 153 -23.06 28.31 7.08
N ASP A 154 -24.36 28.33 6.83
CA ASP A 154 -25.42 28.53 7.82
C ASP A 154 -25.96 27.19 8.36
N SER A 155 -27.01 27.26 9.17
CA SER A 155 -27.68 26.08 9.74
C SER A 155 -28.33 25.20 8.66
N ALA A 156 -28.84 25.80 7.58
CA ALA A 156 -29.42 25.06 6.47
C ALA A 156 -28.35 24.25 5.72
N THR A 157 -27.19 24.86 5.48
CA THR A 157 -26.00 24.20 4.90
C THR A 157 -25.50 23.08 5.82
N ALA A 158 -25.44 23.31 7.13
CA ALA A 158 -25.07 22.30 8.12
C ALA A 158 -26.01 21.08 8.10
N ASN A 159 -27.32 21.33 8.02
CA ASN A 159 -28.33 20.27 7.94
C ASN A 159 -28.23 19.47 6.61
N ALA A 160 -27.92 20.15 5.51
CA ALA A 160 -27.70 19.51 4.22
C ALA A 160 -26.46 18.60 4.23
N VAL A 161 -25.37 19.00 4.89
CA VAL A 161 -24.18 18.15 5.09
C VAL A 161 -24.52 16.89 5.91
N LEU A 162 -25.29 17.03 6.99
CA LEU A 162 -25.75 15.89 7.79
C LEU A 162 -26.62 14.92 6.98
N ALA A 163 -27.59 15.45 6.22
CA ALA A 163 -28.46 14.64 5.39
C ALA A 163 -27.67 13.90 4.30
N PHE A 164 -26.66 14.53 3.71
CA PHE A 164 -25.76 13.88 2.76
C PHE A 164 -25.03 12.69 3.38
N LYS A 165 -24.40 12.90 4.55
CA LYS A 165 -23.66 11.84 5.25
C LYS A 165 -24.58 10.67 5.61
N GLN A 166 -25.79 10.95 6.09
CA GLN A 166 -26.78 9.93 6.42
C GLN A 166 -27.22 9.11 5.20
N ASP A 167 -27.38 9.75 4.04
CA ASP A 167 -27.70 9.04 2.80
C ASP A 167 -26.54 8.16 2.34
N ALA A 168 -25.31 8.69 2.37
CA ALA A 168 -24.12 7.93 2.01
C ALA A 168 -23.93 6.71 2.93
N GLU A 169 -24.11 6.89 4.24
CA GLU A 169 -24.09 5.80 5.23
C GLU A 169 -25.20 4.77 4.98
N SER A 170 -26.43 5.23 4.74
CA SER A 170 -27.57 4.35 4.44
C SER A 170 -27.36 3.56 3.15
N ASN A 171 -26.56 4.09 2.23
CA ASN A 171 -26.18 3.41 1.01
C ASN A 171 -25.04 2.43 1.23
N GLY A 172 -24.25 2.50 2.31
CA GLY A 172 -23.21 1.51 2.64
C GLY A 172 -21.79 2.06 2.74
N ASP A 173 -21.58 3.37 2.71
CA ASP A 173 -20.30 3.99 3.10
C ASP A 173 -20.19 4.01 4.64
N ILE A 174 -18.98 3.87 5.21
CA ILE A 174 -18.80 3.75 6.66
C ILE A 174 -17.70 4.66 7.21
N GLY A 175 -17.96 5.41 8.28
CA GLY A 175 -16.96 6.20 9.01
C GLY A 175 -16.96 7.71 8.71
N PHE A 176 -18.05 8.24 8.18
CA PHE A 176 -18.31 9.68 8.28
C PHE A 176 -18.51 10.07 9.76
N PRO A 177 -17.90 11.16 10.23
CA PRO A 177 -18.23 11.69 11.56
C PRO A 177 -19.68 12.16 11.60
N SER A 178 -20.40 11.77 12.66
CA SER A 178 -21.79 12.17 12.96
C SER A 178 -21.90 13.63 13.42
N ASN A 179 -21.35 14.55 12.64
CA ASN A 179 -21.35 15.99 12.87
C ASN A 179 -21.62 16.74 11.55
N SER A 180 -21.97 18.02 11.65
CA SER A 180 -22.25 18.88 10.49
C SER A 180 -21.01 19.52 9.86
N ILE A 181 -19.80 19.06 10.22
CA ILE A 181 -18.55 19.56 9.66
C ILE A 181 -18.34 18.91 8.29
N ALA A 182 -18.19 19.74 7.26
CA ALA A 182 -17.65 19.32 5.97
C ALA A 182 -16.12 19.31 6.08
N GLY A 183 -15.58 18.14 6.41
CA GLY A 183 -14.15 17.94 6.68
C GLY A 183 -13.50 16.95 5.73
N PHE A 184 -12.33 16.47 6.13
CA PHE A 184 -11.56 15.49 5.39
C PHE A 184 -12.39 14.24 5.13
N GLY A 185 -12.35 13.74 3.90
CA GLY A 185 -13.18 12.67 3.39
C GLY A 185 -14.58 13.06 2.89
N PHE A 186 -15.31 13.93 3.61
CA PHE A 186 -16.57 14.46 3.07
C PHE A 186 -16.36 15.17 1.72
N TYR A 187 -15.24 15.85 1.53
CA TYR A 187 -14.90 16.47 0.24
C TYR A 187 -14.65 15.47 -0.89
N ASP A 188 -14.01 14.34 -0.62
CA ASP A 188 -13.75 13.34 -1.66
C ASP A 188 -15.05 12.65 -2.06
N ALA A 189 -15.92 12.40 -1.07
CA ALA A 189 -17.28 11.95 -1.31
C ALA A 189 -18.04 12.95 -2.20
N THR A 190 -17.98 14.26 -1.92
CA THR A 190 -18.64 15.24 -2.79
C THR A 190 -18.00 15.33 -4.18
N TRP A 191 -16.70 15.04 -4.35
CA TRP A 191 -16.12 14.95 -5.70
C TRP A 191 -16.70 13.81 -6.54
N ILE A 192 -16.94 12.67 -5.90
CA ILE A 192 -17.38 11.46 -6.61
C ILE A 192 -18.91 11.35 -6.65
N TYR A 193 -19.63 11.94 -5.69
CA TYR A 193 -21.10 11.92 -5.64
C TYR A 193 -21.75 13.19 -6.20
N THR A 194 -21.08 14.34 -6.10
CA THR A 194 -21.64 15.63 -6.51
C THR A 194 -20.81 16.24 -7.63
N PHE A 195 -21.15 15.82 -8.84
CA PHE A 195 -20.36 15.93 -10.07
C PHE A 195 -20.32 17.33 -10.71
N MET A 196 -20.97 18.33 -10.10
CA MET A 196 -21.12 19.70 -10.64
C MET A 196 -21.09 20.74 -9.52
N GLY A 197 -20.93 22.03 -9.87
CA GLY A 197 -21.02 23.14 -8.91
C GLY A 197 -19.68 23.77 -8.50
N GLY A 198 -18.55 23.15 -8.90
CA GLY A 198 -17.21 23.71 -8.74
C GLY A 198 -16.92 24.92 -9.64
N ARG A 199 -17.62 25.03 -10.77
CA ARG A 199 -17.50 26.13 -11.73
C ARG A 199 -18.87 26.57 -12.25
N THR A 200 -18.92 27.78 -12.80
CA THR A 200 -20.06 28.25 -13.61
C THR A 200 -19.89 27.68 -15.02
N LEU A 201 -20.94 27.04 -15.54
CA LEU A 201 -20.93 26.44 -16.88
C LEU A 201 -21.67 27.32 -17.87
N PHE A 202 -21.09 27.49 -19.06
CA PHE A 202 -21.62 28.28 -20.16
C PHE A 202 -21.01 27.77 -21.46
N THR A 203 -21.54 28.21 -22.60
CA THR A 203 -21.07 27.82 -23.93
C THR A 203 -19.56 27.95 -24.09
N GLY A 204 -18.91 26.88 -24.58
CA GLY A 204 -17.46 26.80 -24.74
C GLY A 204 -16.72 26.19 -23.54
N ARG A 205 -17.37 25.98 -22.39
CA ARG A 205 -16.82 25.14 -21.31
C ARG A 205 -16.77 23.67 -21.73
N ASN A 206 -15.85 22.92 -21.14
CA ASN A 206 -15.74 21.48 -21.30
C ASN A 206 -15.21 20.83 -20.01
N GLY A 207 -15.34 19.50 -19.94
CA GLY A 207 -14.81 18.68 -18.86
C GLY A 207 -15.87 17.94 -18.04
N PHE A 208 -15.46 17.46 -16.86
CA PHE A 208 -16.22 16.51 -16.05
C PHE A 208 -17.61 17.01 -15.65
N ASP A 209 -17.69 18.27 -15.22
CA ASP A 209 -18.94 18.90 -14.81
C ASP A 209 -19.93 19.08 -15.98
N VAL A 210 -19.44 19.18 -17.22
CA VAL A 210 -20.29 19.23 -18.43
C VAL A 210 -20.80 17.85 -18.82
N VAL A 211 -19.99 16.79 -18.66
CA VAL A 211 -20.43 15.39 -18.87
C VAL A 211 -21.65 15.10 -17.99
N PHE A 212 -21.57 15.49 -16.72
CA PHE A 212 -22.69 15.30 -15.80
C PHE A 212 -23.88 16.20 -16.12
N LEU A 213 -23.66 17.45 -16.53
CA LEU A 213 -24.73 18.34 -16.97
C LEU A 213 -25.57 17.69 -18.08
N GLN A 214 -24.90 17.18 -19.12
CA GLN A 214 -25.55 16.54 -20.26
C GLN A 214 -26.35 15.31 -19.83
N ASN A 215 -25.75 14.45 -19.00
CA ASN A 215 -26.44 13.28 -18.42
C ASN A 215 -27.66 13.68 -17.58
N LEU A 216 -27.54 14.71 -16.73
CA LEU A 216 -28.65 15.20 -15.91
C LEU A 216 -29.77 15.80 -16.78
N MET A 217 -29.42 16.62 -17.77
CA MET A 217 -30.40 17.20 -18.69
C MET A 217 -31.10 16.14 -19.52
N GLU A 218 -30.39 15.07 -19.90
CA GLU A 218 -30.99 13.92 -20.59
C GLU A 218 -32.03 13.23 -19.70
N GLN A 219 -31.67 12.96 -18.45
CA GLN A 219 -32.58 12.34 -17.49
C GLN A 219 -33.80 13.21 -17.13
N LEU A 220 -33.63 14.53 -17.13
CA LEU A 220 -34.72 15.48 -16.94
C LEU A 220 -35.54 15.71 -18.23
N GLY A 221 -35.15 15.11 -19.36
CA GLY A 221 -35.85 15.18 -20.64
C GLY A 221 -35.59 16.44 -21.47
N TYR A 222 -34.56 17.22 -21.13
CA TYR A 222 -34.18 18.45 -21.84
C TYR A 222 -33.07 18.25 -22.87
N TYR A 223 -32.33 17.14 -22.82
CA TYR A 223 -31.22 16.84 -23.71
C TYR A 223 -31.39 15.47 -24.37
N THR A 224 -31.05 15.35 -25.65
CA THR A 224 -31.13 14.10 -26.43
C THR A 224 -29.89 13.87 -27.30
N GLY A 225 -28.88 14.72 -27.13
CA GLY A 225 -27.61 14.64 -27.85
C GLY A 225 -26.63 13.67 -27.20
N TRP A 226 -25.43 13.57 -27.77
CA TRP A 226 -24.37 12.73 -27.19
C TRP A 226 -23.80 13.38 -25.93
N ILE A 227 -23.41 12.56 -24.95
CA ILE A 227 -22.69 13.02 -23.77
C ILE A 227 -21.21 13.20 -24.16
N THR A 228 -20.88 14.39 -24.65
CA THR A 228 -19.56 14.71 -25.23
C THR A 228 -18.62 15.37 -24.23
N GLY A 229 -19.12 15.89 -23.11
CA GLY A 229 -18.35 16.71 -22.18
C GLY A 229 -18.02 18.10 -22.69
N TYR A 230 -18.58 18.52 -23.83
CA TYR A 230 -18.46 19.88 -24.38
C TYR A 230 -19.77 20.63 -24.25
N PHE A 231 -19.71 21.84 -23.68
CA PHE A 231 -20.88 22.70 -23.53
C PHE A 231 -21.11 23.42 -24.86
N ASP A 232 -21.67 22.67 -25.79
CA ASP A 232 -22.00 23.11 -27.14
C ASP A 232 -23.39 23.76 -27.21
N ARG A 233 -23.82 24.10 -28.43
CA ARG A 233 -25.12 24.75 -28.64
C ARG A 233 -26.29 23.86 -28.22
N ALA A 234 -26.19 22.55 -28.39
CA ALA A 234 -27.24 21.62 -27.97
C ALA A 234 -27.38 21.60 -26.44
N THR A 235 -26.25 21.59 -25.73
CA THR A 235 -26.20 21.69 -24.26
C THR A 235 -26.77 23.02 -23.78
N GLN A 236 -26.43 24.12 -24.45
CA GLN A 236 -26.98 25.45 -24.13
C GLN A 236 -28.50 25.50 -24.29
N LEU A 237 -29.03 24.99 -25.40
CA LEU A 237 -30.47 24.95 -25.65
C LEU A 237 -31.22 24.12 -24.58
N ALA A 238 -30.63 23.00 -24.14
CA ALA A 238 -31.20 22.20 -23.05
C ALA A 238 -31.24 22.99 -21.73
N VAL A 239 -30.17 23.72 -21.40
CA VAL A 239 -30.13 24.59 -20.21
C VAL A 239 -31.14 25.73 -20.32
N GLU A 240 -31.23 26.41 -21.47
CA GLU A 240 -32.21 27.49 -21.71
C GLU A 240 -33.65 26.96 -21.55
N ALA A 241 -33.95 25.78 -22.09
CA ALA A 241 -35.25 25.13 -21.96
C ALA A 241 -35.57 24.76 -20.50
N PHE A 242 -34.59 24.23 -19.76
CA PHE A 242 -34.74 23.98 -18.33
C PHE A 242 -34.97 25.28 -17.54
N GLN A 243 -34.14 26.31 -17.75
CA GLN A 243 -34.27 27.59 -17.08
C GLN A 243 -35.66 28.20 -17.32
N SER A 244 -36.16 28.13 -18.55
CA SER A 244 -37.50 28.58 -18.92
C SER A 244 -38.58 27.79 -18.18
N SER A 245 -38.47 26.47 -18.06
CA SER A 245 -39.47 25.64 -17.37
C SER A 245 -39.47 25.89 -15.85
N GLN A 246 -38.34 26.31 -15.30
CA GLN A 246 -38.18 26.64 -13.88
C GLN A 246 -38.50 28.11 -13.55
N GLY A 247 -38.86 28.92 -14.54
CA GLY A 247 -39.17 30.34 -14.35
C GLY A 247 -38.01 31.15 -13.78
N ILE A 248 -36.77 30.80 -14.15
CA ILE A 248 -35.56 31.56 -13.81
C ILE A 248 -35.01 32.24 -15.06
N THR A 249 -33.99 33.11 -14.91
CA THR A 249 -33.34 33.78 -16.03
C THR A 249 -32.87 32.76 -17.09
N VAL A 250 -33.26 32.99 -18.34
CA VAL A 250 -32.93 32.14 -19.50
C VAL A 250 -31.70 32.73 -20.20
N ASP A 251 -30.53 32.50 -19.64
CA ASP A 251 -29.24 32.98 -20.14
C ASP A 251 -28.34 31.85 -20.67
N GLY A 252 -28.77 30.60 -20.52
CA GLY A 252 -27.96 29.43 -20.87
C GLY A 252 -26.75 29.20 -19.96
N ILE A 253 -26.66 29.93 -18.84
CA ILE A 253 -25.57 29.86 -17.87
C ILE A 253 -26.01 29.05 -16.65
N VAL A 254 -25.22 28.03 -16.31
CA VAL A 254 -25.44 27.23 -15.10
C VAL A 254 -24.66 27.84 -13.93
N GLY A 255 -25.33 28.70 -13.18
CA GLY A 255 -24.85 29.29 -11.93
C GLY A 255 -25.61 28.81 -10.69
N PRO A 256 -25.37 29.41 -9.50
CA PRO A 256 -25.98 29.01 -8.23
C PRO A 256 -27.50 28.81 -8.28
N THR A 257 -28.23 29.70 -8.95
CA THR A 257 -29.68 29.60 -9.11
C THR A 257 -30.09 28.37 -9.91
N THR A 258 -29.37 28.08 -11.00
CA THR A 258 -29.64 26.92 -11.86
C THR A 258 -29.29 25.61 -11.15
N PHE A 259 -28.14 25.53 -10.46
CA PHE A 259 -27.78 24.36 -9.64
C PHE A 259 -28.85 24.07 -8.60
N TYR A 260 -29.31 25.10 -7.88
CA TYR A 260 -30.40 24.98 -6.92
C TYR A 260 -31.69 24.43 -7.53
N ARG A 261 -32.07 24.90 -8.72
CA ARG A 261 -33.25 24.38 -9.41
C ARG A 261 -33.07 22.93 -9.87
N PHE A 262 -31.86 22.50 -10.25
CA PHE A 262 -31.61 21.09 -10.58
C PHE A 262 -31.95 20.17 -9.40
N GLY A 263 -31.47 20.45 -8.19
CA GLY A 263 -31.76 19.61 -7.03
C GLY A 263 -33.22 19.58 -6.63
N LEU A 264 -33.96 20.68 -6.82
CA LEU A 264 -35.41 20.68 -6.60
C LEU A 264 -36.16 19.77 -7.57
N GLN A 265 -35.63 19.57 -8.78
CA GLN A 265 -36.17 18.63 -9.77
C GLN A 265 -35.52 17.24 -9.71
N ASN A 266 -34.51 17.07 -8.86
CA ASN A 266 -33.77 15.83 -8.67
C ASN A 266 -33.86 15.38 -7.20
N PRO A 267 -34.97 14.72 -6.79
CA PRO A 267 -35.22 14.34 -5.38
C PRO A 267 -34.36 13.16 -4.90
N ILE A 268 -33.33 12.76 -5.66
CA ILE A 268 -32.44 11.67 -5.33
C ILE A 268 -31.46 12.13 -4.25
N GLY A 269 -31.23 11.27 -3.25
CA GLY A 269 -30.15 11.45 -2.27
C GLY A 269 -28.77 11.16 -2.87
N ALA A 270 -27.78 10.94 -2.01
CA ALA A 270 -26.50 10.43 -2.45
C ALA A 270 -26.71 9.14 -3.28
N PRO A 271 -26.01 8.95 -4.42
CA PRO A 271 -26.07 7.72 -5.22
C PRO A 271 -25.69 6.45 -4.44
N LYS A 272 -25.97 5.26 -5.02
CA LYS A 272 -25.55 3.94 -4.50
C LYS A 272 -24.06 3.93 -4.12
N PRO A 273 -23.68 3.13 -3.11
CA PRO A 273 -22.37 3.24 -2.44
C PRO A 273 -21.21 2.92 -3.36
N LEU A 274 -20.09 3.59 -3.12
CA LEU A 274 -18.77 3.20 -3.64
C LEU A 274 -18.06 2.22 -2.68
N LYS A 275 -18.76 1.76 -1.62
CA LYS A 275 -18.26 0.90 -0.53
C LYS A 275 -17.09 1.53 0.23
N MET A 276 -17.10 2.84 0.42
CA MET A 276 -16.01 3.60 1.04
C MET A 276 -15.97 3.26 2.53
N ALA A 277 -14.93 2.57 2.98
CA ALA A 277 -14.57 2.63 4.40
C ALA A 277 -13.82 3.94 4.65
N TRP A 278 -13.88 4.51 5.85
CA TRP A 278 -13.24 5.76 6.26
C TRP A 278 -12.41 5.47 7.52
N PRO A 279 -11.26 6.12 7.80
CA PRO A 279 -10.67 6.05 9.12
C PRO A 279 -11.66 6.64 10.13
N MET A 280 -12.15 5.82 11.06
CA MET A 280 -12.83 6.36 12.24
C MET A 280 -11.82 7.20 13.00
N VAL A 281 -11.99 8.52 12.97
CA VAL A 281 -11.34 9.39 13.96
C VAL A 281 -12.02 9.08 15.29
N SER A 282 -11.45 8.15 16.06
CA SER A 282 -11.90 7.92 17.42
C SER A 282 -11.71 9.23 18.19
N PRO A 283 -12.74 9.77 18.88
CA PRO A 283 -12.64 11.04 19.59
C PRO A 283 -11.92 10.84 20.92
N ARG A 284 -10.60 10.58 20.88
CA ARG A 284 -9.63 10.82 21.96
C ARG A 284 -8.23 10.38 21.53
N SER A 285 -7.40 11.34 21.18
CA SER A 285 -5.96 11.31 21.47
C SER A 285 -5.45 12.75 21.55
N PRO A 286 -4.96 13.21 22.72
CA PRO A 286 -4.18 14.44 22.81
C PRO A 286 -2.79 14.22 22.19
N LEU A 287 -2.22 15.28 21.62
CA LEU A 287 -0.87 15.35 21.03
C LEU A 287 0.25 14.94 22.01
N PRO A 288 1.43 14.50 21.50
CA PRO A 288 2.44 13.78 22.28
C PRO A 288 3.40 14.72 23.05
N PRO A 289 4.10 14.20 24.08
CA PRO A 289 5.42 14.70 24.47
C PRO A 289 6.54 13.69 24.17
N ILE A 290 7.65 14.26 23.71
CA ILE A 290 8.95 13.69 23.28
C ILE A 290 9.77 13.23 24.53
N THR A 291 10.74 12.28 24.41
CA THR A 291 12.16 12.38 24.88
C THR A 291 13.02 11.11 24.54
N GLU A 292 13.98 11.33 23.62
CA GLU A 292 15.39 10.85 23.40
C GLU A 292 15.92 9.39 23.53
N CYS A 293 16.51 8.93 22.41
CA CYS A 293 17.85 8.33 22.08
C CYS A 293 18.60 7.45 23.12
N SER A 294 19.42 6.42 22.80
CA SER A 294 20.39 6.15 21.72
C SER A 294 20.92 4.70 21.83
N THR A 295 21.27 4.07 20.70
CA THR A 295 21.90 2.73 20.51
C THR A 295 23.16 2.45 21.39
N LEU A 296 23.65 1.21 21.65
CA LEU A 296 23.89 -0.02 20.87
C LEU A 296 24.29 -1.18 21.82
N LEU A 297 24.14 -2.46 21.42
CA LEU A 297 25.22 -3.48 21.40
C LEU A 297 24.72 -4.82 20.80
N SER A 298 25.36 -5.25 19.72
CA SER A 298 25.73 -6.65 19.50
C SER A 298 27.23 -6.62 19.22
N PRO A 299 28.05 -7.51 19.81
CA PRO A 299 28.24 -8.83 19.22
C PRO A 299 28.29 -9.92 20.31
N THR A 300 28.10 -11.21 20.08
CA THR A 300 28.81 -12.09 19.14
C THR A 300 28.27 -13.50 19.39
N SER A 301 28.41 -14.43 18.44
CA SER A 301 28.39 -15.85 18.82
C SER A 301 29.41 -16.11 19.93
N LEU A 302 29.09 -16.91 20.93
CA LEU A 302 30.12 -17.64 21.65
C LEU A 302 29.84 -19.13 21.50
N ALA A 303 30.72 -19.81 20.76
CA ALA A 303 31.05 -21.19 21.08
C ALA A 303 31.58 -21.24 22.55
N PRO A 304 31.43 -22.37 23.25
CA PRO A 304 30.94 -22.41 24.64
C PRO A 304 32.02 -22.39 25.73
N SER A 305 31.64 -21.98 26.95
CA SER A 305 32.03 -22.48 28.30
C SER A 305 31.81 -21.38 29.36
N ALA A 306 31.68 -21.58 30.66
CA ALA A 306 31.24 -22.67 31.53
C ALA A 306 30.26 -21.99 32.52
N TYR A 307 29.05 -22.54 32.72
CA TYR A 307 28.00 -22.02 33.62
C TYR A 307 27.05 -20.87 33.14
N GLY A 308 26.64 -20.79 31.87
CA GLY A 308 25.34 -20.29 31.38
C GLY A 308 24.00 -21.06 31.66
N GLY A 309 23.27 -21.36 30.60
CA GLY A 309 21.97 -22.03 30.66
C GLY A 309 21.21 -21.66 29.39
N VAL A 310 20.93 -22.66 28.56
CA VAL A 310 20.13 -22.52 27.36
C VAL A 310 18.74 -23.07 27.69
N ILE A 311 17.70 -22.24 27.56
CA ILE A 311 16.32 -22.72 27.58
C ILE A 311 16.05 -23.34 26.21
N VAL A 312 15.82 -24.65 26.16
CA VAL A 312 15.45 -25.36 24.93
C VAL A 312 13.96 -25.68 25.02
N ILE A 313 13.14 -25.00 24.22
CA ILE A 313 11.73 -25.34 24.05
C ILE A 313 11.66 -26.37 22.90
N SER A 314 11.42 -27.63 23.22
CA SER A 314 11.23 -28.71 22.23
C SER A 314 9.74 -28.98 22.06
N ALA A 315 9.19 -28.71 20.87
CA ALA A 315 7.84 -29.14 20.50
C ALA A 315 7.92 -30.45 19.71
N ASN A 316 7.40 -31.55 20.28
CA ASN A 316 7.09 -32.76 19.54
C ASN A 316 5.57 -32.83 19.27
N PRO A 317 5.13 -33.41 18.13
CA PRO A 317 3.69 -33.55 17.86
C PRO A 317 3.04 -34.49 18.89
N GLY A 318 2.10 -33.97 19.69
CA GLY A 318 1.24 -34.75 20.59
C GLY A 318 1.38 -34.46 22.09
N HIS A 319 2.48 -33.84 22.55
CA HIS A 319 2.63 -33.36 23.92
C HIS A 319 3.51 -32.11 23.94
N CYS A 320 3.11 -31.08 24.70
CA CYS A 320 3.98 -29.97 25.05
C CYS A 320 4.68 -30.34 26.37
N SER A 321 5.96 -30.70 26.35
CA SER A 321 6.79 -30.75 27.56
C SER A 321 7.80 -29.60 27.53
N LEU A 322 8.18 -29.11 28.69
CA LEU A 322 9.22 -28.10 28.85
C LEU A 322 10.40 -28.73 29.59
N ASP A 323 11.52 -28.89 28.89
CA ASP A 323 12.78 -29.36 29.49
C ASP A 323 13.72 -28.18 29.71
N VAL A 324 14.06 -27.94 30.98
CA VAL A 324 15.08 -26.95 31.34
C VAL A 324 16.37 -27.69 31.66
N ILE A 325 17.32 -27.63 30.72
CA ILE A 325 18.65 -28.22 30.92
C ILE A 325 19.52 -27.19 31.66
N GLY A 326 19.55 -27.30 32.98
CA GLY A 326 20.32 -26.46 33.90
C GLY A 326 21.79 -26.84 33.99
N ASN A 327 22.42 -27.15 32.86
CA ASN A 327 23.84 -27.54 32.80
C ASN A 327 24.79 -26.46 33.32
N GLN A 328 24.25 -25.30 33.69
CA GLN A 328 25.02 -24.11 33.87
C GLN A 328 24.42 -23.08 34.88
N LEU A 329 23.32 -23.41 35.56
CA LEU A 329 22.87 -22.58 36.70
C LEU A 329 23.89 -22.68 37.86
N PRO A 330 24.16 -21.59 38.60
CA PRO A 330 25.03 -21.64 39.79
C PRO A 330 24.50 -22.65 40.82
N ASP A 331 25.30 -23.07 41.80
CA ASP A 331 24.73 -23.80 42.95
C ASP A 331 23.71 -22.88 43.67
N PRO A 332 22.49 -23.32 44.01
CA PRO A 332 21.55 -22.52 44.80
C PRO A 332 22.20 -21.88 46.04
N ALA A 333 23.13 -22.57 46.69
CA ALA A 333 23.83 -22.10 47.88
C ALA A 333 24.70 -20.84 47.63
N SER A 334 25.05 -20.56 46.36
CA SER A 334 25.80 -19.35 45.98
C SER A 334 25.00 -18.05 46.15
N TYR A 335 23.67 -18.12 46.23
CA TYR A 335 22.78 -16.99 46.54
C TYR A 335 22.55 -16.80 48.06
N GLY A 336 23.25 -17.59 48.88
CA GLY A 336 23.17 -17.61 50.34
C GLY A 336 22.99 -19.04 50.84
N ALA A 337 23.68 -19.40 51.94
CA ALA A 337 23.76 -20.79 52.43
C ALA A 337 22.41 -21.44 52.81
N SER A 338 21.31 -20.67 52.84
CA SER A 338 19.96 -21.17 53.10
C SER A 338 19.18 -21.55 51.84
N TYR A 339 19.63 -21.16 50.65
CA TYR A 339 19.02 -21.53 49.37
C TYR A 339 19.60 -22.87 48.91
N THR A 340 18.72 -23.86 48.73
CA THR A 340 19.16 -25.25 48.56
C THR A 340 18.53 -25.92 47.34
N THR A 341 17.55 -25.29 46.68
CA THR A 341 16.85 -25.86 45.53
C THR A 341 16.54 -24.79 44.49
N TYR A 342 16.27 -25.21 43.25
CA TYR A 342 15.67 -24.36 42.23
C TYR A 342 14.17 -24.63 42.12
N SER A 343 13.39 -23.58 41.87
CA SER A 343 11.96 -23.68 41.60
C SER A 343 11.60 -23.05 40.27
N PHE A 344 10.66 -23.69 39.59
CA PHE A 344 10.06 -23.26 38.34
C PHE A 344 8.76 -22.52 38.62
N LEU A 345 8.55 -21.38 37.97
CA LEU A 345 7.40 -20.50 38.17
C LEU A 345 6.75 -20.17 36.83
N ILE A 346 5.43 -20.17 36.79
CA ILE A 346 4.63 -19.64 35.69
C ILE A 346 3.81 -18.49 36.25
N THR A 347 3.90 -17.33 35.62
CA THR A 347 3.06 -16.18 35.95
C THR A 347 2.11 -15.84 34.81
N ASN A 348 0.95 -15.27 35.13
CA ASN A 348 0.05 -14.75 34.11
C ASN A 348 0.58 -13.42 33.51
N PRO A 349 -0.07 -12.80 32.51
CA PRO A 349 0.45 -11.57 31.88
C PRO A 349 0.56 -10.35 32.83
N THR A 350 0.00 -10.43 34.04
CA THR A 350 0.09 -9.40 35.07
C THR A 350 1.20 -9.66 36.11
N GLY A 351 1.99 -10.73 35.93
CA GLY A 351 3.10 -11.09 36.82
C GLY A 351 2.71 -11.88 38.06
N ILE A 352 1.46 -12.34 38.16
CA ILE A 352 0.97 -13.15 39.28
C ILE A 352 1.34 -14.62 39.04
N VAL A 353 2.03 -15.26 39.99
CA VAL A 353 2.37 -16.68 39.94
C VAL A 353 1.10 -17.52 39.96
N ILE A 354 0.89 -18.31 38.90
CA ILE A 354 -0.26 -19.20 38.74
C ILE A 354 0.14 -20.68 38.81
N TYR A 355 1.42 -21.00 38.68
CA TYR A 355 1.96 -22.33 38.90
C TYR A 355 3.40 -22.24 39.41
N SER A 356 3.76 -23.09 40.37
CA SER A 356 5.13 -23.20 40.87
C SER A 356 5.47 -24.64 41.20
N SER A 357 6.65 -25.13 40.81
CA SER A 357 7.10 -26.48 41.15
C SER A 357 8.59 -26.51 41.45
N PRO A 358 9.04 -27.17 42.53
CA PRO A 358 10.47 -27.37 42.78
C PRO A 358 11.05 -28.28 41.69
N MET A 359 12.22 -27.92 41.16
CA MET A 359 12.94 -28.80 40.23
C MET A 359 13.50 -29.98 41.02
N ARG A 360 13.14 -31.22 40.64
CA ARG A 360 13.68 -32.43 41.26
C ARG A 360 15.11 -32.68 40.79
N GLU A 361 15.99 -33.01 41.74
CA GLU A 361 17.33 -33.52 41.46
C GLU A 361 17.25 -34.80 40.61
N ILE A 362 17.93 -34.79 39.46
CA ILE A 362 18.37 -36.01 38.81
C ILE A 362 19.91 -35.92 38.77
N PRO A 363 20.63 -36.66 39.62
CA PRO A 363 22.08 -36.55 39.67
C PRO A 363 22.66 -37.14 38.39
N THR A 364 23.26 -36.29 37.56
CA THR A 364 24.16 -36.73 36.48
C THR A 364 25.61 -36.51 36.90
N ARG A 365 26.52 -37.39 36.46
CA ARG A 365 27.90 -37.58 36.96
C ARG A 365 28.83 -36.35 36.94
N ASN A 366 28.38 -35.20 36.43
CA ASN A 366 29.19 -33.97 36.29
C ASN A 366 28.57 -32.74 36.97
N GLY A 367 27.71 -32.92 37.98
CA GLY A 367 27.15 -31.78 38.74
C GLY A 367 26.17 -30.92 37.94
N SER A 368 25.58 -31.46 36.88
CA SER A 368 24.58 -30.77 36.06
C SER A 368 23.18 -31.03 36.59
N TRP A 369 22.43 -29.97 36.83
CA TRP A 369 21.06 -30.01 37.33
C TRP A 369 20.09 -30.12 36.16
N SER A 370 19.36 -31.23 36.07
CA SER A 370 18.27 -31.40 35.10
C SER A 370 17.00 -31.77 35.84
N GLY A 371 15.94 -31.01 35.64
CA GLY A 371 14.59 -31.33 36.13
C GLY A 371 13.66 -31.60 34.95
N HIS A 372 12.93 -32.71 35.00
CA HIS A 372 11.90 -33.06 34.03
C HIS A 372 10.53 -32.77 34.63
N LEU A 373 9.67 -32.02 33.92
CA LEU A 373 8.29 -31.77 34.30
C LEU A 373 7.35 -32.47 33.31
N ASP A 374 6.90 -33.66 33.69
CA ASP A 374 5.88 -34.40 32.96
C ASP A 374 4.48 -33.88 33.31
N GLY A 375 3.66 -33.63 32.27
CA GLY A 375 2.21 -33.61 32.41
C GLY A 375 1.50 -32.26 32.61
N ILE A 376 2.12 -31.13 32.25
CA ILE A 376 1.40 -29.84 32.21
C ILE A 376 0.86 -29.60 30.79
N ASP A 377 -0.46 -29.59 30.66
CA ASP A 377 -1.14 -29.32 29.39
C ASP A 377 -1.22 -27.78 29.19
N PHE A 378 -0.54 -27.27 28.16
CA PHE A 378 -0.39 -25.84 27.87
C PHE A 378 -1.58 -25.08 27.20
N PRO A 379 -2.72 -25.68 26.79
CA PRO A 379 -3.80 -24.93 26.13
C PRO A 379 -4.42 -23.80 26.97
N SER A 380 -4.31 -23.85 28.30
CA SER A 380 -4.96 -22.95 29.25
C SER A 380 -4.12 -21.72 29.66
N PHE A 381 -2.89 -21.57 29.16
CA PHE A 381 -1.94 -20.52 29.59
C PHE A 381 -1.49 -19.58 28.46
N LYS A 382 -2.43 -19.16 27.60
CA LYS A 382 -2.14 -18.11 26.60
C LYS A 382 -1.73 -16.81 27.31
N ASN A 383 -0.56 -16.26 26.94
CA ASN A 383 0.03 -15.01 27.44
C ASN A 383 0.68 -15.05 28.85
N SER A 384 1.19 -16.20 29.32
CA SER A 384 1.89 -16.34 30.60
C SER A 384 3.44 -16.28 30.48
N SER A 385 4.15 -15.82 31.53
CA SER A 385 5.63 -15.86 31.63
C SER A 385 6.13 -17.07 32.41
N ILE A 386 7.38 -17.46 32.19
CA ILE A 386 8.03 -18.62 32.82
C ILE A 386 9.39 -18.19 33.38
N ASP A 387 9.64 -18.46 34.66
CA ASP A 387 10.86 -18.08 35.38
C ASP A 387 11.45 -19.25 36.19
N VAL A 388 12.78 -19.25 36.39
CA VAL A 388 13.50 -20.22 37.24
C VAL A 388 14.29 -19.47 38.30
N MET A 389 14.09 -19.80 39.58
CA MET A 389 14.68 -19.07 40.71
C MET A 389 15.21 -19.99 41.81
N ALA A 390 16.26 -19.57 42.52
CA ALA A 390 16.75 -20.28 43.72
C ALA A 390 15.80 -20.05 44.91
N THR A 391 15.49 -21.13 45.63
CA THR A 391 14.57 -21.15 46.76
C THR A 391 15.19 -21.79 47.99
N ASN A 392 14.85 -21.27 49.17
CA ASN A 392 15.26 -21.85 50.44
C ASN A 392 14.28 -22.94 50.91
N SER A 393 14.60 -23.62 52.02
CA SER A 393 13.75 -24.68 52.60
C SER A 393 12.34 -24.24 53.01
N SER A 394 12.08 -22.92 53.08
CA SER A 394 10.76 -22.34 53.33
C SER A 394 10.03 -21.86 52.06
N GLY A 395 10.61 -22.04 50.86
CA GLY A 395 10.02 -21.63 49.58
C GLY A 395 10.18 -20.14 49.26
N ALA A 396 10.94 -19.38 50.05
CA ALA A 396 11.22 -17.97 49.74
C ALA A 396 12.24 -17.88 48.59
N CYS A 397 11.96 -16.99 47.64
CA CYS A 397 12.80 -16.75 46.46
C CYS A 397 13.96 -15.80 46.81
N GLY A 398 15.14 -16.05 46.24
CA GLY A 398 16.32 -15.20 46.43
C GLY A 398 16.11 -13.75 45.95
N PRO A 399 16.89 -12.78 46.45
CA PRO A 399 16.72 -11.38 46.06
C PRO A 399 17.25 -11.16 44.63
N ILE A 400 16.34 -10.74 43.74
CA ILE A 400 16.50 -10.25 42.36
C ILE A 400 16.27 -11.29 41.25
N ALA A 401 15.24 -11.01 40.43
CA ALA A 401 14.96 -11.63 39.14
C ALA A 401 15.86 -11.02 38.05
N LEU A 402 16.33 -11.85 37.12
CA LEU A 402 17.04 -11.38 35.93
C LEU A 402 16.04 -10.72 34.96
N THR A 403 16.06 -9.40 34.86
CA THR A 403 15.44 -8.66 33.73
C THR A 403 16.55 -7.97 32.93
N GLY A 404 16.67 -8.31 31.64
CA GLY A 404 17.64 -7.67 30.75
C GLY A 404 18.36 -8.56 29.73
N LEU A 405 17.67 -9.47 29.03
CA LEU A 405 18.24 -10.21 27.90
C LEU A 405 17.36 -10.02 26.67
N GLY A 406 17.79 -9.13 25.77
CA GLY A 406 17.28 -9.08 24.40
C GLY A 406 17.81 -10.28 23.62
N CYS A 407 16.90 -11.21 23.32
CA CYS A 407 17.12 -12.30 22.38
C CYS A 407 16.01 -12.24 21.32
N THR A 408 16.33 -11.77 20.12
CA THR A 408 15.52 -12.05 18.92
C THR A 408 15.76 -13.51 18.50
N PRO A 409 14.73 -14.37 18.40
CA PRO A 409 14.92 -15.77 18.04
C PRO A 409 15.34 -15.97 16.58
N GLY A 410 16.40 -16.73 16.34
CA GLY A 410 16.61 -17.53 15.12
C GLY A 410 16.65 -19.02 15.52
N SER A 411 16.19 -20.00 14.77
CA SER A 411 15.69 -20.04 13.40
C SER A 411 15.00 -21.40 13.15
N THR A 412 13.77 -21.40 12.65
CA THR A 412 13.26 -22.45 11.73
C THR A 412 12.36 -21.88 10.63
N GLY A 413 12.22 -20.55 10.54
CA GLY A 413 11.43 -19.89 9.50
C GLY A 413 12.33 -19.28 8.43
N CYS A 414 11.85 -19.27 7.20
CA CYS A 414 12.39 -18.42 6.15
C CYS A 414 12.38 -16.94 6.60
N ALA A 415 13.20 -16.11 5.97
CA ALA A 415 13.32 -14.70 6.34
C ALA A 415 12.61 -13.81 5.34
N ASN A 416 11.96 -12.76 5.83
CA ASN A 416 11.41 -11.73 4.95
C ASN A 416 12.55 -10.85 4.40
N GLY A 417 12.40 -10.42 3.17
CA GLY A 417 13.07 -9.29 2.56
C GLY A 417 12.05 -8.49 1.78
N VAL A 418 12.52 -7.51 1.04
CA VAL A 418 11.67 -6.65 0.23
C VAL A 418 12.29 -6.40 -1.12
N ASP A 419 11.48 -6.06 -2.12
CA ASP A 419 11.94 -5.39 -3.33
C ASP A 419 11.13 -4.12 -3.60
N ASN A 420 11.77 -3.14 -4.22
CA ASN A 420 11.11 -1.90 -4.60
C ASN A 420 11.85 -1.29 -5.79
N ASN A 421 11.12 -0.65 -6.71
CA ASN A 421 11.68 0.05 -7.86
C ASN A 421 12.25 1.44 -7.50
N GLU A 422 12.00 1.96 -6.30
CA GLU A 422 12.53 3.21 -5.76
C GLU A 422 13.77 3.01 -4.88
N ASN A 423 14.49 4.11 -4.61
CA ASN A 423 15.67 4.11 -3.74
C ASN A 423 15.27 3.84 -2.28
N MET A 424 15.92 2.89 -1.62
CA MET A 424 15.60 2.45 -0.26
C MET A 424 16.58 2.98 0.81
N THR A 425 17.43 3.96 0.48
CA THR A 425 18.44 4.54 1.41
C THR A 425 17.78 5.05 2.69
N ASP A 426 16.71 5.83 2.56
CA ASP A 426 16.08 6.51 3.69
C ASP A 426 15.34 5.53 4.62
N ILE A 427 14.93 4.37 4.11
CA ILE A 427 14.22 3.34 4.88
C ILE A 427 15.12 2.20 5.34
N ALA A 428 16.39 2.15 4.94
CA ALA A 428 17.29 1.02 5.17
C ALA A 428 17.35 0.57 6.65
N ASN A 429 17.51 1.53 7.56
CA ASN A 429 17.56 1.24 9.00
C ASN A 429 16.21 0.77 9.54
N CYS A 430 15.11 1.33 9.03
CA CYS A 430 13.78 0.90 9.42
C CYS A 430 13.54 -0.54 8.96
N LEU A 431 13.82 -0.86 7.69
CA LEU A 431 13.69 -2.22 7.15
C LEU A 431 14.42 -3.23 8.04
N LYS A 432 15.67 -2.95 8.41
CA LYS A 432 16.41 -3.83 9.31
C LYS A 432 15.74 -3.98 10.67
N SER A 433 15.34 -2.87 11.29
CA SER A 433 14.70 -2.86 12.61
C SER A 433 13.33 -3.57 12.61
N SER A 434 12.65 -3.59 11.47
CA SER A 434 11.38 -4.29 11.25
C SER A 434 11.56 -5.79 10.96
N GLY A 435 12.79 -6.30 11.00
CA GLY A 435 13.08 -7.73 10.87
C GLY A 435 13.30 -8.21 9.44
N TYR A 436 13.41 -7.32 8.45
CA TYR A 436 13.79 -7.70 7.09
C TYR A 436 15.29 -8.05 7.02
N LEU A 437 15.60 -9.11 6.30
CA LEU A 437 16.94 -9.62 6.11
C LEU A 437 17.62 -8.99 4.88
N PHE A 438 16.87 -8.79 3.80
CA PHE A 438 17.41 -8.36 2.53
C PHE A 438 16.50 -7.35 1.82
N ALA A 439 17.10 -6.62 0.89
CA ALA A 439 16.48 -5.64 0.02
C ALA A 439 16.92 -5.91 -1.42
N ALA A 440 15.99 -6.19 -2.31
CA ALA A 440 16.25 -6.39 -3.72
C ALA A 440 16.05 -5.08 -4.50
N ARG A 441 16.99 -4.79 -5.40
CA ARG A 441 17.06 -3.52 -6.13
C ARG A 441 17.47 -3.73 -7.57
N TYR A 442 17.00 -2.83 -8.42
CA TYR A 442 17.10 -2.95 -9.87
C TYR A 442 18.38 -2.30 -10.39
N LEU A 443 19.22 -3.04 -11.09
CA LEU A 443 20.40 -2.53 -11.78
C LEU A 443 20.04 -1.70 -13.02
N GLY A 444 18.89 -2.00 -13.65
CA GLY A 444 18.45 -1.38 -14.89
C GLY A 444 17.88 -2.42 -15.86
N GLY A 445 17.92 -2.08 -17.15
CA GLY A 445 17.55 -2.95 -18.26
C GLY A 445 16.66 -2.27 -19.30
N PRO A 446 16.49 -2.88 -20.49
CA PRO A 446 15.74 -2.28 -21.59
C PRO A 446 14.26 -2.03 -21.26
N CYS A 447 13.73 -2.75 -20.29
CA CYS A 447 12.35 -2.64 -19.84
C CYS A 447 12.22 -1.89 -18.49
N TYR A 448 13.34 -1.42 -17.93
CA TYR A 448 13.36 -0.68 -16.69
C TYR A 448 13.35 0.83 -16.96
N ILE A 449 12.37 1.53 -16.39
CA ILE A 449 12.20 2.99 -16.59
C ILE A 449 12.26 3.78 -15.27
N PHE A 450 12.53 3.11 -14.15
CA PHE A 450 12.61 3.72 -12.82
C PHE A 450 14.07 3.98 -12.42
N THR A 451 14.31 4.31 -11.15
CA THR A 451 15.63 4.72 -10.64
C THR A 451 16.51 3.51 -10.32
N PRO A 452 17.62 3.29 -11.05
CA PRO A 452 18.51 2.17 -10.79
C PRO A 452 19.20 2.27 -9.43
N LEU A 453 19.62 1.12 -8.91
CA LEU A 453 20.49 1.00 -7.75
C LEU A 453 21.76 1.81 -7.98
N THR A 454 22.15 2.59 -6.99
CA THR A 454 23.44 3.30 -6.96
C THR A 454 24.38 2.64 -5.95
N VAL A 455 25.69 2.87 -6.11
CA VAL A 455 26.68 2.39 -5.12
C VAL A 455 26.45 2.99 -3.73
N ASP A 456 25.97 4.22 -3.64
CA ASP A 456 25.70 4.90 -2.37
C ASP A 456 24.44 4.36 -1.68
N GLU A 457 23.42 4.01 -2.47
CA GLU A 457 22.26 3.27 -1.98
C GLU A 457 22.68 1.87 -1.50
N ALA A 458 23.48 1.14 -2.29
CA ALA A 458 23.96 -0.19 -1.92
C ALA A 458 24.77 -0.17 -0.61
N ARG A 459 25.60 0.87 -0.42
CA ARG A 459 26.34 1.07 0.82
C ARG A 459 25.43 1.41 1.99
N SER A 460 24.42 2.26 1.77
CA SER A 460 23.43 2.62 2.81
C SER A 460 22.64 1.41 3.30
N LEU A 461 22.18 0.55 2.37
CA LEU A 461 21.49 -0.70 2.68
C LEU A 461 22.40 -1.69 3.43
N SER A 462 23.64 -1.84 2.97
CA SER A 462 24.64 -2.71 3.62
C SER A 462 24.99 -2.23 5.03
N ASN A 463 25.16 -0.91 5.22
CA ASN A 463 25.45 -0.29 6.51
C ASN A 463 24.31 -0.44 7.51
N ALA A 464 23.06 -0.48 7.02
CA ALA A 464 21.89 -0.81 7.84
C ALA A 464 21.85 -2.32 8.21
N GLY A 465 22.73 -3.15 7.66
CA GLY A 465 22.80 -4.59 7.92
C GLY A 465 21.86 -5.42 7.07
N LEU A 466 21.34 -4.88 5.96
CA LEU A 466 20.57 -5.62 4.96
C LEU A 466 21.51 -6.28 3.94
N LEU A 467 21.14 -7.47 3.48
CA LEU A 467 21.72 -8.05 2.29
C LEU A 467 21.02 -7.49 1.04
N LEU A 468 21.73 -7.45 -0.09
CA LEU A 468 21.21 -7.00 -1.38
C LEU A 468 20.97 -8.17 -2.33
N VAL A 469 19.92 -8.04 -3.12
CA VAL A 469 19.61 -8.88 -4.27
C VAL A 469 19.51 -7.97 -5.50
N SER A 470 20.16 -8.35 -6.61
CA SER A 470 20.17 -7.50 -7.81
C SER A 470 19.20 -8.00 -8.86
N ILE A 471 18.40 -7.09 -9.42
CA ILE A 471 17.40 -7.36 -10.45
C ILE A 471 17.80 -6.66 -11.76
N TYR A 472 17.62 -7.31 -12.89
CA TYR A 472 17.74 -6.70 -14.21
C TYR A 472 16.46 -6.94 -15.01
N VAL A 473 15.79 -5.86 -15.43
CA VAL A 473 14.55 -5.94 -16.21
C VAL A 473 14.87 -6.07 -17.69
N GLY A 474 15.10 -7.32 -18.09
CA GLY A 474 15.46 -7.69 -19.45
C GLY A 474 14.30 -7.64 -20.44
N ALA A 475 14.54 -8.06 -21.67
CA ALA A 475 13.54 -8.06 -22.72
C ALA A 475 12.25 -8.81 -22.36
N ASN A 476 11.12 -8.12 -22.45
CA ASN A 476 9.79 -8.61 -22.09
C ASN A 476 8.80 -8.37 -23.22
N THR A 477 7.95 -9.36 -23.49
CA THR A 477 6.85 -9.27 -24.47
C THR A 477 5.58 -9.73 -23.78
N VAL A 478 4.83 -8.79 -23.21
CA VAL A 478 3.60 -9.04 -22.45
C VAL A 478 2.47 -8.15 -22.97
N SER A 479 1.22 -8.39 -22.56
CA SER A 479 0.08 -7.59 -23.02
C SER A 479 0.17 -6.11 -22.65
N ALA A 480 0.84 -5.79 -21.54
CA ALA A 480 0.99 -4.42 -21.05
C ALA A 480 2.09 -3.63 -21.77
N PHE A 481 3.15 -4.30 -22.25
CA PHE A 481 4.29 -3.65 -22.92
C PHE A 481 5.18 -4.65 -23.65
N THR A 482 5.97 -4.15 -24.60
CA THR A 482 7.03 -4.90 -25.26
C THR A 482 8.29 -4.05 -25.33
N CYS A 483 9.42 -4.64 -24.97
CA CYS A 483 10.74 -4.00 -24.99
C CYS A 483 11.82 -5.05 -25.21
N GLY A 484 12.78 -4.73 -26.08
CA GLY A 484 13.79 -5.66 -26.55
C GLY A 484 13.24 -6.76 -27.47
N THR A 485 14.10 -7.71 -27.82
CA THR A 485 13.72 -8.92 -28.58
C THR A 485 14.10 -10.16 -27.79
N GLN A 486 13.22 -11.14 -27.63
CA GLN A 486 13.53 -12.32 -26.84
C GLN A 486 14.30 -13.37 -27.65
N THR A 487 15.52 -13.02 -28.07
CA THR A 487 16.44 -13.89 -28.82
C THR A 487 17.62 -14.33 -27.95
N LEU A 488 18.32 -15.40 -28.34
CA LEU A 488 19.56 -15.83 -27.67
C LEU A 488 20.59 -14.68 -27.59
N SER A 489 20.80 -13.97 -28.69
CA SER A 489 21.74 -12.86 -28.79
C SER A 489 21.34 -11.68 -27.90
N GLN A 490 20.04 -11.35 -27.82
CA GLN A 490 19.59 -10.32 -26.88
C GLN A 490 19.81 -10.77 -25.45
N GLY A 491 19.56 -12.04 -25.12
CA GLY A 491 19.82 -12.57 -23.78
C GLY A 491 21.28 -12.42 -23.36
N MET A 492 22.20 -12.70 -24.28
CA MET A 492 23.64 -12.48 -24.05
C MET A 492 23.94 -10.99 -23.85
N SER A 493 23.44 -10.11 -24.73
CA SER A 493 23.64 -8.66 -24.63
C SER A 493 23.09 -8.09 -23.32
N ASP A 494 21.91 -8.52 -22.89
CA ASP A 494 21.27 -8.09 -21.64
C ASP A 494 22.05 -8.60 -20.43
N GLY A 495 22.57 -9.84 -20.48
CA GLY A 495 23.44 -10.39 -19.44
C GLY A 495 24.77 -9.65 -19.30
N GLU A 496 25.42 -9.30 -20.41
CA GLU A 496 26.64 -8.48 -20.42
C GLU A 496 26.38 -7.08 -19.85
N ALA A 497 25.26 -6.46 -20.24
CA ALA A 497 24.86 -5.16 -19.70
C ALA A 497 24.61 -5.23 -18.18
N ALA A 498 23.94 -6.28 -17.71
CA ALA A 498 23.68 -6.47 -16.28
C ALA A 498 24.98 -6.67 -15.48
N VAL A 499 25.95 -7.44 -15.99
CA VAL A 499 27.28 -7.60 -15.39
C VAL A 499 28.02 -6.26 -15.32
N SER A 500 27.94 -5.46 -16.39
CA SER A 500 28.53 -4.11 -16.39
C SER A 500 27.89 -3.22 -15.32
N LEU A 501 26.56 -3.19 -15.21
CA LEU A 501 25.83 -2.39 -14.22
C LEU A 501 26.12 -2.88 -12.79
N ALA A 502 26.15 -4.19 -12.55
CA ALA A 502 26.54 -4.78 -11.27
C ALA A 502 27.93 -4.29 -10.83
N THR A 503 28.87 -4.22 -11.77
CA THR A 503 30.23 -3.70 -11.50
C THR A 503 30.18 -2.22 -11.09
N THR A 504 29.33 -1.39 -11.70
CA THR A 504 29.22 0.04 -11.36
C THR A 504 28.73 0.31 -9.93
N VAL A 505 27.94 -0.61 -9.37
CA VAL A 505 27.45 -0.52 -7.98
C VAL A 505 28.34 -1.27 -6.99
N SER A 506 29.54 -1.69 -7.41
CA SER A 506 30.49 -2.48 -6.63
C SER A 506 29.95 -3.84 -6.16
N GLN A 507 28.99 -4.42 -6.89
CA GLN A 507 28.45 -5.73 -6.55
C GLN A 507 29.56 -6.81 -6.64
N PRO A 508 29.83 -7.58 -5.56
CA PRO A 508 30.87 -8.59 -5.54
C PRO A 508 30.64 -9.70 -6.56
N VAL A 509 31.69 -10.10 -7.28
CA VAL A 509 31.66 -11.31 -8.14
C VAL A 509 31.29 -12.55 -7.31
N GLY A 510 30.60 -13.50 -7.94
CA GLY A 510 30.04 -14.68 -7.29
C GLY A 510 28.68 -14.46 -6.59
N SER A 511 28.21 -13.22 -6.50
CA SER A 511 26.82 -12.91 -6.12
C SER A 511 25.87 -13.08 -7.31
N ALA A 512 24.56 -13.00 -7.07
CA ALA A 512 23.55 -13.26 -8.08
C ALA A 512 22.99 -12.00 -8.75
N ILE A 513 22.58 -12.17 -10.01
CA ILE A 513 21.79 -11.18 -10.74
C ILE A 513 20.55 -11.89 -11.29
N TYR A 514 19.36 -11.43 -10.89
CA TYR A 514 18.08 -11.99 -11.29
C TYR A 514 17.54 -11.28 -12.53
N LEU A 515 17.27 -12.05 -13.58
CA LEU A 515 16.50 -11.59 -14.73
C LEU A 515 15.02 -11.48 -14.36
N ASP A 516 14.44 -10.28 -14.43
CA ASP A 516 12.99 -10.11 -14.40
C ASP A 516 12.41 -10.49 -15.77
N LEU A 517 11.93 -11.74 -15.85
CA LEU A 517 11.12 -12.26 -16.94
C LEU A 517 9.66 -12.30 -16.49
N GLN A 518 8.87 -11.33 -16.94
CA GLN A 518 7.48 -11.17 -16.54
C GLN A 518 6.68 -12.47 -16.70
N PRO A 519 5.78 -12.79 -15.75
CA PRO A 519 5.13 -14.10 -15.63
C PRO A 519 4.15 -14.46 -16.76
N ASN A 520 3.84 -13.50 -17.65
CA ASN A 520 2.76 -13.58 -18.65
C ASN A 520 3.26 -13.27 -20.08
N GLN A 521 4.40 -13.86 -20.47
CA GLN A 521 4.93 -13.70 -21.83
C GLN A 521 3.92 -14.15 -22.88
N ILE A 522 3.69 -13.30 -23.89
CA ILE A 522 2.85 -13.63 -25.06
C ILE A 522 3.68 -14.20 -26.22
N SER A 523 5.02 -14.09 -26.15
CA SER A 523 5.93 -14.77 -27.06
C SER A 523 5.91 -16.28 -26.83
N THR A 524 6.39 -17.06 -27.81
CA THR A 524 6.39 -18.52 -27.69
C THR A 524 7.37 -19.00 -26.62
N GLN A 525 7.10 -20.17 -26.03
CA GLN A 525 8.00 -20.81 -25.06
C GLN A 525 9.45 -20.92 -25.58
N GLU A 526 9.62 -21.32 -26.83
CA GLU A 526 10.93 -21.44 -27.47
C GLU A 526 11.68 -20.10 -27.48
N THR A 527 10.95 -19.00 -27.74
CA THR A 527 11.51 -17.65 -27.84
C THR A 527 12.08 -17.19 -26.50
N TRP A 528 11.25 -17.15 -25.45
CA TRP A 528 11.73 -16.69 -24.14
C TRP A 528 12.70 -17.69 -23.48
N LEU A 529 12.63 -19.00 -23.77
CA LEU A 529 13.67 -19.95 -23.31
C LEU A 529 15.02 -19.70 -23.97
N SER A 530 15.03 -19.41 -25.29
CA SER A 530 16.25 -19.07 -26.02
C SER A 530 16.90 -17.81 -25.46
N TYR A 531 16.08 -16.80 -25.14
CA TYR A 531 16.51 -15.58 -24.46
C TYR A 531 17.13 -15.85 -23.08
N VAL A 532 16.44 -16.59 -22.19
CA VAL A 532 16.96 -16.94 -20.86
C VAL A 532 18.29 -17.70 -20.96
N ARG A 533 18.44 -18.62 -21.93
CA ARG A 533 19.72 -19.34 -22.14
C ARG A 533 20.88 -18.38 -22.48
N GLY A 534 20.59 -17.33 -23.26
CA GLY A 534 21.58 -16.29 -23.59
C GLY A 534 22.02 -15.52 -22.35
N TRP A 535 21.05 -15.11 -21.52
CA TRP A 535 21.28 -14.46 -20.23
C TRP A 535 22.19 -15.30 -19.32
N VAL A 536 21.86 -16.58 -19.15
CA VAL A 536 22.64 -17.52 -18.32
C VAL A 536 24.09 -17.61 -18.80
N THR A 537 24.30 -17.67 -20.11
CA THR A 537 25.63 -17.74 -20.71
C THR A 537 26.47 -16.51 -20.36
N ALA A 538 25.92 -15.31 -20.57
CA ALA A 538 26.63 -14.06 -20.35
C ALA A 538 26.90 -13.75 -18.87
N VAL A 539 25.91 -13.92 -17.99
CA VAL A 539 26.07 -13.63 -16.55
C VAL A 539 27.09 -14.58 -15.90
N THR A 540 27.07 -15.87 -16.30
CA THR A 540 28.07 -16.85 -15.84
C THR A 540 29.47 -16.47 -16.32
N ALA A 541 29.62 -16.04 -17.58
CA ALA A 541 30.89 -15.58 -18.12
C ALA A 541 31.43 -14.33 -17.40
N GLY A 542 30.54 -13.49 -16.85
CA GLY A 542 30.87 -12.37 -15.98
C GLY A 542 31.27 -12.74 -14.55
N ASN A 543 31.35 -14.04 -14.21
CA ASN A 543 31.60 -14.56 -12.85
C ASN A 543 30.50 -14.20 -11.83
N TYR A 544 29.26 -13.97 -12.28
CA TYR A 544 28.09 -13.82 -11.42
C TYR A 544 27.20 -15.06 -11.52
N LYS A 545 26.33 -15.27 -10.53
CA LYS A 545 25.34 -16.36 -10.53
C LYS A 545 24.07 -15.90 -11.26
N PRO A 546 23.66 -16.55 -12.36
CA PRO A 546 22.42 -16.20 -13.04
C PRO A 546 21.19 -16.61 -12.21
N GLY A 547 20.30 -15.65 -11.97
CA GLY A 547 18.99 -15.87 -11.38
C GLY A 547 17.86 -15.54 -12.37
N VAL A 548 16.65 -16.06 -12.12
CA VAL A 548 15.44 -15.72 -12.89
C VAL A 548 14.25 -15.51 -11.95
N TYR A 549 13.60 -14.35 -12.10
CA TYR A 549 12.29 -14.06 -11.53
C TYR A 549 11.21 -14.37 -12.56
N SER A 550 10.20 -15.17 -12.18
CA SER A 550 9.07 -15.49 -13.06
C SER A 550 7.95 -16.29 -12.38
N SER A 551 6.92 -16.65 -13.15
CA SER A 551 5.82 -17.52 -12.68
C SER A 551 6.29 -18.95 -12.38
N LYS A 552 5.60 -19.64 -11.47
CA LYS A 552 5.83 -21.06 -11.16
C LYS A 552 5.95 -21.94 -12.41
N THR A 553 5.09 -21.71 -13.39
CA THR A 553 5.04 -22.46 -14.66
C THR A 553 6.32 -22.25 -15.47
N GLN A 554 6.72 -20.99 -15.71
CA GLN A 554 7.92 -20.69 -16.49
C GLN A 554 9.18 -21.15 -15.77
N LEU A 555 9.30 -20.95 -14.45
CA LEU A 555 10.45 -21.41 -13.67
C LEU A 555 10.60 -22.93 -13.72
N SER A 556 9.50 -23.68 -13.70
CA SER A 556 9.52 -25.14 -13.82
C SER A 556 9.99 -25.61 -15.21
N ILE A 557 9.60 -24.90 -16.27
CA ILE A 557 10.04 -25.17 -17.65
C ILE A 557 11.54 -24.87 -17.81
N ILE A 558 12.03 -23.78 -17.20
CA ILE A 558 13.45 -23.41 -17.18
C ILE A 558 14.26 -24.44 -16.38
N TYR A 559 13.81 -24.81 -15.19
CA TYR A 559 14.46 -25.79 -14.33
C TYR A 559 14.61 -27.16 -15.02
N ALA A 560 13.63 -27.57 -15.83
CA ALA A 560 13.68 -28.81 -16.60
C ALA A 560 14.75 -28.83 -17.71
N GLN A 561 15.33 -27.68 -18.07
CA GLN A 561 16.42 -27.62 -19.03
C GLN A 561 17.74 -28.08 -18.39
N SER A 562 18.59 -28.75 -19.17
CA SER A 562 19.92 -29.21 -18.69
C SER A 562 20.83 -28.08 -18.20
N TRP A 563 20.69 -26.89 -18.78
CA TRP A 563 21.39 -25.67 -18.38
C TRP A 563 20.69 -24.90 -17.25
N GLY A 564 19.41 -25.19 -16.98
CA GLY A 564 18.61 -24.55 -15.95
C GLY A 564 18.85 -25.17 -14.59
N ALA A 565 18.26 -26.34 -14.33
CA ALA A 565 18.38 -27.18 -13.11
C ALA A 565 19.06 -26.53 -11.88
N ASN A 566 20.12 -27.16 -11.33
CA ASN A 566 20.87 -26.69 -10.16
C ASN A 566 21.90 -25.58 -10.48
N ASN A 567 21.84 -25.01 -11.69
CA ASN A 567 22.82 -24.03 -12.17
C ASN A 567 22.33 -22.59 -12.02
N LEU A 568 21.04 -22.38 -11.74
CA LEU A 568 20.41 -21.07 -11.59
C LEU A 568 19.85 -20.86 -10.18
N LEU A 569 19.59 -19.61 -9.83
CA LEU A 569 18.75 -19.25 -8.71
C LEU A 569 17.35 -18.85 -9.19
N TYR A 570 16.32 -19.20 -8.42
CA TYR A 570 14.93 -19.02 -8.85
C TYR A 570 14.18 -18.12 -7.86
N TRP A 571 13.51 -17.10 -8.39
CA TRP A 571 12.66 -16.19 -7.65
C TRP A 571 11.22 -16.30 -8.15
N LEU A 572 10.39 -16.97 -7.35
CA LEU A 572 8.99 -17.21 -7.67
C LEU A 572 8.16 -15.96 -7.44
N THR A 573 7.23 -15.64 -8.35
CA THR A 573 6.09 -14.77 -8.03
C THR A 573 4.80 -15.57 -7.91
N SER A 574 4.12 -15.39 -6.78
CA SER A 574 2.73 -15.78 -6.56
C SER A 574 2.19 -15.12 -5.28
N SER A 575 1.24 -14.20 -5.41
CA SER A 575 0.70 -13.45 -4.27
C SER A 575 -0.19 -14.31 -3.37
N LEU A 576 -0.06 -14.13 -2.05
CA LEU A 576 -1.00 -14.65 -1.05
C LEU A 576 -2.08 -13.60 -0.74
N ALA A 577 -3.28 -14.06 -0.34
CA ALA A 577 -4.46 -13.21 -0.14
C ALA A 577 -4.60 -12.59 1.28
N SER A 578 -3.55 -12.55 2.09
CA SER A 578 -3.64 -12.19 3.53
C SER A 578 -2.49 -11.29 4.01
N ASP A 579 -2.82 -10.35 4.91
CA ASP A 579 -1.98 -9.23 5.38
C ASP A 579 -1.09 -9.53 6.61
N THR A 580 -0.87 -10.79 6.99
CA THR A 580 -0.01 -11.10 8.15
C THR A 580 1.08 -12.09 7.78
N ILE A 581 2.34 -11.65 7.88
CA ILE A 581 3.45 -12.55 7.59
C ILE A 581 4.56 -12.44 8.63
N VAL A 582 4.23 -13.05 9.76
CA VAL A 582 5.20 -13.71 10.63
C VAL A 582 4.65 -15.09 10.99
N PRO A 583 5.42 -16.18 10.78
CA PRO A 583 6.74 -16.22 10.14
C PRO A 583 6.66 -16.15 8.61
N ALA A 584 7.77 -15.80 7.95
CA ALA A 584 7.87 -15.82 6.48
C ALA A 584 7.54 -17.21 5.93
N PRO A 585 6.74 -17.31 4.85
CA PRO A 585 6.53 -18.58 4.21
C PRO A 585 7.80 -18.96 3.45
N CYS A 586 8.10 -20.25 3.39
CA CYS A 586 9.29 -20.72 2.67
C CYS A 586 9.03 -20.84 1.16
N PRO A 587 9.90 -20.31 0.29
CA PRO A 587 9.76 -20.50 -1.16
C PRO A 587 9.60 -21.96 -1.57
N SER A 588 10.35 -22.87 -0.92
CA SER A 588 10.27 -24.32 -1.13
C SER A 588 8.91 -24.95 -0.82
N SER A 589 8.06 -24.28 -0.02
CA SER A 589 6.69 -24.74 0.22
C SER A 589 5.78 -24.56 -1.01
N HIS A 590 6.13 -23.62 -1.90
CA HIS A 590 5.36 -23.34 -3.11
C HIS A 590 6.03 -23.86 -4.39
N LEU A 591 7.36 -23.81 -4.45
CA LEU A 591 8.19 -24.38 -5.51
C LEU A 591 9.51 -24.87 -4.92
N SER A 592 9.72 -26.18 -4.85
CA SER A 592 10.76 -26.83 -4.03
C SER A 592 12.21 -26.36 -4.28
N PHE A 593 12.50 -25.88 -5.49
CA PHE A 593 13.81 -25.37 -5.89
C PHE A 593 13.90 -23.83 -5.91
N ALA A 594 12.82 -23.11 -5.55
CA ALA A 594 12.85 -21.65 -5.45
C ALA A 594 13.74 -21.19 -4.28
N ASN A 595 14.55 -20.17 -4.53
CA ASN A 595 15.41 -19.53 -3.54
C ASN A 595 14.71 -18.34 -2.87
N LEU A 596 13.96 -17.59 -3.67
CA LEU A 596 13.17 -16.43 -3.28
C LEU A 596 11.72 -16.61 -3.69
N TRP A 597 10.81 -15.98 -2.96
CA TRP A 597 9.40 -15.92 -3.30
C TRP A 597 8.86 -14.52 -3.02
N GLN A 598 8.40 -13.83 -4.05
CA GLN A 598 7.59 -12.61 -3.94
C GLN A 598 6.13 -13.00 -3.72
N TYR A 599 5.61 -12.66 -2.55
CA TYR A 599 4.39 -13.26 -2.02
C TYR A 599 3.41 -12.25 -1.43
N VAL A 600 3.85 -11.01 -1.24
CA VAL A 600 2.99 -9.85 -0.99
C VAL A 600 3.44 -8.75 -1.92
N LEU A 601 2.48 -8.07 -2.53
CA LEU A 601 2.76 -7.02 -3.50
C LEU A 601 2.31 -5.67 -2.96
N GLU A 602 3.06 -4.63 -3.29
CA GLU A 602 2.65 -3.24 -3.23
C GLU A 602 2.22 -2.75 -1.83
N ILE A 603 2.92 -3.19 -0.77
CA ILE A 603 2.65 -2.74 0.59
C ILE A 603 3.47 -1.51 0.98
N ASN A 604 3.08 -0.89 2.09
CA ASN A 604 3.93 0.10 2.75
C ASN A 604 4.85 -0.60 3.75
N VAL A 605 6.15 -0.44 3.55
CA VAL A 605 7.14 -0.82 4.55
C VAL A 605 7.96 0.41 4.88
N CYS A 606 8.05 0.74 6.17
CA CYS A 606 8.89 1.83 6.64
C CYS A 606 8.58 3.21 6.04
N GLY A 607 7.33 3.44 5.65
CA GLY A 607 6.90 4.68 5.03
C GLY A 607 7.10 4.72 3.52
N GLN A 608 7.80 3.74 2.93
CA GLN A 608 7.94 3.61 1.48
C GLN A 608 6.83 2.71 0.93
N THR A 609 6.13 3.20 -0.07
CA THR A 609 5.05 2.50 -0.77
C THR A 609 5.57 1.71 -1.96
N GLY A 610 4.78 0.79 -2.49
CA GLY A 610 5.17 -0.06 -3.61
C GLY A 610 6.31 -1.00 -3.27
N VAL A 611 6.42 -1.36 -1.99
CA VAL A 611 7.37 -2.36 -1.51
C VAL A 611 6.71 -3.72 -1.63
N ASP A 612 7.28 -4.57 -2.45
CA ASP A 612 6.93 -5.99 -2.49
C ASP A 612 7.65 -6.71 -1.34
N VAL A 613 6.99 -7.69 -0.73
CA VAL A 613 7.61 -8.53 0.30
C VAL A 613 8.01 -9.86 -0.32
N ASP A 614 9.26 -10.21 -0.05
CA ASP A 614 9.88 -11.44 -0.49
C ASP A 614 10.27 -12.31 0.70
N SER A 615 10.32 -13.61 0.50
CA SER A 615 10.87 -14.52 1.48
C SER A 615 12.04 -15.29 0.90
N ALA A 616 13.01 -15.58 1.75
CA ALA A 616 14.20 -16.34 1.40
C ALA A 616 14.41 -17.50 2.37
N GLN A 617 14.70 -18.67 1.81
CA GLN A 617 15.06 -19.85 2.60
C GLN A 617 16.53 -19.90 3.02
N ASN A 618 17.38 -19.09 2.38
CA ASN A 618 18.79 -18.89 2.70
C ASN A 618 19.28 -17.58 2.03
N THR A 619 20.54 -17.23 2.24
CA THR A 619 21.15 -16.01 1.71
C THR A 619 21.94 -16.24 0.41
N LEU A 620 21.69 -17.35 -0.30
CA LEU A 620 22.47 -17.73 -1.48
C LEU A 620 22.36 -16.68 -2.59
N GLY A 621 23.50 -16.14 -3.01
CA GLY A 621 23.56 -15.14 -4.09
C GLY A 621 23.33 -13.70 -3.63
N MET A 622 22.92 -13.48 -2.38
CA MET A 622 22.83 -12.14 -1.81
C MET A 622 24.22 -11.57 -1.51
N TRP A 623 24.34 -10.25 -1.44
CA TRP A 623 25.62 -9.57 -1.23
C TRP A 623 25.50 -8.35 -0.32
N SER A 624 26.62 -7.84 0.16
CA SER A 624 26.68 -6.55 0.86
C SER A 624 28.03 -5.90 0.58
N LEU A 625 28.11 -4.59 0.77
CA LEU A 625 29.36 -3.84 0.76
C LEU A 625 29.96 -3.78 2.18
N PRO A 626 31.30 -3.76 2.30
CA PRO A 626 31.99 -3.61 3.57
C PRO A 626 31.85 -2.23 4.19
#